data_AF-A0A0L8HT06-F1
#
_entry.id   AF-A0A0L8HT06-F1
#
_cell.length_a   1.000
_cell.length_b   1.000
_cell.length_c   1.000
_cell.angle_alpha   90.00
_cell.angle_beta   90.00
_cell.angle_gamma   90.00
#
_symmetry.space_group_name_H-M   'P 1'
#
loop_
_entity.id
_entity.type
_entity.pdbx_description
1 polymer ?
#
loop_
_entity_poly.entity_id
_entity_poly.type
_entity_poly.pdbx_seq_one_letter_code
_entity_poly.pdbx_strand_id
1 'polypeptide(L)'
;KAFNINKIIYFSDGAASQYNNCKNFMNLCYHSMDFQTDAEWHFFAISHGKGPCNGLGGTIKQMAAQASLQCPFNEQIMTLRQLYDS
;
A
#
# COMPACT_ATOMS: atom_id res chain seq x y z
N LYS A 1 -29.60 -25.61 9.59
CA LYS A 1 -29.60 -24.32 10.33
C LYS A 1 -29.42 -23.22 9.29
N ALA A 2 -30.39 -22.31 9.14
CA ALA A 2 -30.18 -21.13 8.33
C ALA A 2 -29.21 -20.20 9.07
N PHE A 3 -28.20 -19.68 8.37
CA PHE A 3 -27.29 -18.68 8.91
C PHE A 3 -28.01 -17.34 8.89
N ASN A 4 -28.24 -16.74 10.07
CA ASN A 4 -28.77 -15.40 10.16
C ASN A 4 -27.59 -14.42 10.14
N ILE A 5 -27.42 -13.71 9.02
CA ILE A 5 -26.32 -12.78 8.82
C ILE A 5 -26.78 -11.41 9.35
N ASN A 6 -26.20 -10.97 10.46
CA ASN A 6 -26.61 -9.70 11.07
C ASN A 6 -25.92 -8.49 10.43
N LYS A 7 -24.68 -8.67 9.93
CA LYS A 7 -23.87 -7.57 9.39
C LYS A 7 -22.78 -8.09 8.45
N ILE A 8 -22.53 -7.35 7.38
CA ILE A 8 -21.46 -7.62 6.42
C ILE A 8 -20.38 -6.56 6.55
N ILE A 9 -19.11 -6.98 6.63
CA ILE A 9 -17.97 -6.07 6.73
C ILE A 9 -17.08 -6.28 5.51
N TYR A 10 -16.99 -5.27 4.65
CA TYR A 10 -16.15 -5.26 3.47
C TYR A 10 -14.79 -4.62 3.78
N PHE A 11 -13.73 -5.22 3.24
CA PHE A 11 -12.37 -4.67 3.29
C PHE A 11 -11.85 -4.57 1.87
N SER A 12 -11.44 -3.37 1.46
CA SER A 12 -10.89 -3.12 0.12
C SER A 12 -9.51 -2.48 0.19
N ASP A 13 -8.57 -3.04 -0.56
CA ASP A 13 -7.22 -2.51 -0.71
C ASP A 13 -7.24 -1.33 -1.68
N GLY A 14 -7.01 -0.12 -1.15
CA GLY A 14 -7.18 1.13 -1.87
C GLY A 14 -6.21 1.32 -3.03
N ALA A 15 -6.43 0.67 -4.17
CA ALA A 15 -6.08 1.30 -5.44
C ALA A 15 -6.91 2.60 -5.54
N ALA A 16 -6.30 3.71 -5.95
CA ALA A 16 -6.99 5.02 -5.99
C ALA A 16 -8.32 5.00 -6.79
N SER A 17 -8.47 4.06 -7.72
CA SER A 17 -9.69 3.80 -8.47
C SER A 17 -10.83 3.18 -7.65
N GLN A 18 -10.53 2.42 -6.59
CA GLN A 18 -11.53 1.78 -5.73
C GLN A 18 -12.15 2.77 -4.73
N TYR A 19 -11.35 3.71 -4.20
CA TYR A 19 -11.83 4.75 -3.28
C TYR A 19 -12.71 5.79 -4.00
N ASN A 20 -12.38 6.11 -5.26
CA ASN A 20 -13.16 7.05 -6.08
C ASN A 20 -14.40 6.42 -6.74
N ASN A 21 -14.72 5.16 -6.44
CA ASN A 21 -15.89 4.51 -7.03
C ASN A 21 -17.16 4.87 -6.24
N CYS A 22 -17.92 5.85 -6.74
CA CYS A 22 -19.20 6.26 -6.17
C CYS A 22 -20.20 5.11 -6.03
N LYS A 23 -20.07 4.04 -6.82
CA LYS A 23 -20.95 2.87 -6.75
C LYS A 23 -20.79 2.09 -5.45
N ASN A 24 -19.58 2.05 -4.87
CA ASN A 24 -19.36 1.38 -3.59
C ASN A 24 -20.13 2.10 -2.46
N PHE A 25 -20.14 3.43 -2.49
CA PHE A 25 -20.94 4.23 -1.57
C PHE A 25 -22.44 4.06 -1.80
N MET A 26 -22.90 4.05 -3.06
CA MET A 26 -24.30 3.80 -3.38
C MET A 26 -24.74 2.42 -2.86
N ASN A 27 -23.95 1.37 -3.12
CA ASN A 27 -24.23 0.04 -2.60
C ASN A 27 -24.30 0.02 -1.07
N LEU A 28 -23.43 0.76 -0.37
CA LEU A 28 -23.48 0.86 1.09
C LEU A 28 -24.73 1.59 1.58
N CYS A 29 -25.13 2.69 0.93
CA CYS A 29 -26.33 3.47 1.27
C CYS A 29 -27.62 2.67 1.11
N TYR A 30 -27.71 1.84 0.06
CA TYR A 30 -28.90 1.03 -0.22
C TYR A 30 -28.80 -0.40 0.31
N HIS A 31 -27.71 -0.76 0.99
CA HIS A 31 -27.44 -2.15 1.40
C HIS A 31 -28.55 -2.75 2.28
N SER A 32 -29.04 -1.97 3.24
CA SER A 32 -30.12 -2.39 4.13
C SER A 32 -31.44 -2.58 3.38
N MET A 33 -31.70 -1.78 2.34
CA MET A 33 -32.89 -1.91 1.50
C MET A 33 -32.81 -3.13 0.57
N ASP A 34 -31.66 -3.33 -0.08
CA ASP A 34 -31.49 -4.35 -1.13
C ASP A 34 -31.26 -5.75 -0.55
N PHE A 35 -30.52 -5.85 0.56
CA PHE A 35 -30.08 -7.12 1.15
C PHE A 35 -30.65 -7.39 2.55
N GLN A 36 -31.48 -6.48 3.08
CA GLN A 36 -32.08 -6.59 4.42
C GLN A 36 -31.03 -6.84 5.53
N THR A 37 -29.82 -6.33 5.31
CA THR A 37 -28.65 -6.58 6.16
C THR A 37 -27.83 -5.31 6.26
N ASP A 38 -27.29 -5.02 7.44
CA ASP A 38 -26.41 -3.87 7.61
C ASP A 38 -25.01 -4.15 7.07
N ALA A 39 -24.35 -3.12 6.55
CA ALA A 39 -22.99 -3.24 6.05
C ALA A 39 -22.07 -2.11 6.52
N GLU A 40 -20.80 -2.45 6.64
CA GLU A 40 -19.69 -1.49 6.77
C GLU A 40 -18.67 -1.76 5.68
N TRP A 41 -18.03 -0.70 5.20
CA TRP A 41 -16.96 -0.80 4.21
C TRP A 41 -15.73 -0.04 4.69
N HIS A 42 -14.66 -0.79 4.94
CA HIS A 42 -13.36 -0.27 5.36
C HIS A 42 -12.42 -0.22 4.17
N PHE A 43 -11.88 0.97 3.91
CA PHE A 43 -10.89 1.20 2.86
C PHE A 43 -9.52 1.35 3.49
N PHE A 44 -8.56 0.53 3.06
CA PHE A 44 -7.17 0.74 3.42
C PHE A 44 -6.64 1.99 2.69
N ALA A 45 -5.80 2.75 3.38
CA ALA A 45 -5.15 3.92 2.81
C ALA A 45 -4.47 3.55 1.49
N ILE A 46 -4.53 4.47 0.51
CA ILE A 46 -3.89 4.32 -0.80
C ILE A 46 -2.39 4.23 -0.57
N SER A 47 -1.88 3.02 -0.35
CA SER A 47 -0.47 2.77 -0.48
C SER A 47 -0.19 2.75 -1.98
N HIS A 48 0.11 3.92 -2.55
CA HIS A 48 1.32 3.93 -3.37
C HIS A 48 2.35 3.24 -2.50
N GLY A 49 2.82 2.04 -2.87
CA GLY A 49 3.65 1.16 -2.05
C GLY A 49 4.86 1.88 -1.47
N LYS A 50 4.64 2.65 -0.42
CA LYS A 50 5.48 3.64 0.25
C LYS A 50 5.06 3.64 1.71
N GLY A 51 5.19 2.48 2.34
CA GLY A 51 5.23 2.45 3.80
C GLY A 51 6.43 3.26 4.30
N PRO A 52 6.52 3.59 5.59
CA PRO A 52 7.65 4.32 6.17
C PRO A 52 9.01 3.68 5.82
N CYS A 53 9.05 2.35 5.64
CA CYS A 53 10.23 1.60 5.20
C CYS A 53 10.75 1.99 3.80
N ASN A 54 9.91 2.53 2.91
CA ASN A 54 10.33 2.93 1.57
C ASN A 54 11.05 4.28 1.56
N GLY A 55 10.87 5.09 2.60
CA GLY A 55 11.74 6.24 2.86
C GLY A 55 13.17 5.76 3.12
N LEU A 56 13.34 4.86 4.09
CA LEU A 56 14.65 4.31 4.45
C LEU A 56 15.33 3.57 3.28
N GLY A 57 14.61 2.68 2.60
CA GLY A 57 15.16 1.97 1.43
C GLY A 57 15.50 2.91 0.26
N GLY A 58 14.74 3.98 0.08
CA GLY A 58 15.03 5.03 -0.90
C GLY A 58 16.29 5.81 -0.56
N THR A 59 16.43 6.23 0.70
CA THR A 59 17.63 6.94 1.19
C THR A 59 18.88 6.08 1.08
N ILE A 60 18.82 4.80 1.44
CA ILE A 60 19.96 3.88 1.31
C ILE A 60 20.38 3.74 -0.16
N LYS A 61 19.43 3.55 -1.08
CA LYS A 61 19.72 3.49 -2.52
C LYS A 61 20.30 4.79 -3.06
N GLN A 62 19.79 5.93 -2.59
CA GLN A 62 20.29 7.24 -2.99
C GLN A 62 21.73 7.47 -2.52
N MET A 63 22.03 7.16 -1.26
CA MET A 63 23.39 7.28 -0.70
C MET A 63 24.36 6.32 -1.39
N ALA A 64 23.95 5.07 -1.64
CA ALA A 64 24.75 4.09 -2.37
C ALA A 64 25.11 4.59 -3.79
N ALA A 65 24.13 5.14 -4.51
CA ALA A 65 24.34 5.68 -5.85
C ALA A 65 25.26 6.91 -5.83
N GLN A 66 25.11 7.81 -4.84
CA GLN A 66 25.97 8.98 -4.70
C GLN A 66 27.42 8.59 -4.39
N ALA A 67 27.63 7.68 -3.43
CA ALA A 67 28.97 7.19 -3.09
C ALA A 67 29.62 6.51 -4.30
N SER A 68 28.89 5.65 -5.02
CA SER A 68 29.43 4.98 -6.22
C SER A 68 29.75 5.95 -7.37
N LEU A 69 29.07 7.09 -7.48
CA LEU A 69 29.36 8.12 -8.49
C LEU A 69 30.60 8.96 -8.14
N GLN A 70 30.97 9.03 -6.86
CA GLN A 70 32.16 9.74 -6.38
C GLN A 70 33.42 8.85 -6.40
N CYS A 71 33.25 7.54 -6.56
CA CYS A 71 34.37 6.59 -6.67
C CYS A 71 35.03 6.60 -8.07
N PRO A 72 36.37 6.46 -8.12
CA PRO A 72 37.08 6.12 -9.35
C PRO A 72 36.54 4.81 -9.99
N PHE A 73 36.76 4.63 -11.30
CA PHE A 73 36.22 3.50 -12.07
C PHE A 73 36.55 2.11 -11.49
N ASN A 74 37.71 1.97 -10.83
CA ASN A 74 38.17 0.73 -10.20
C ASN A 74 37.65 0.51 -8.76
N GLU A 75 36.95 1.48 -8.17
CA GLU A 75 36.53 1.49 -6.76
C GLU A 75 35.01 1.63 -6.61
N GLN A 76 34.25 1.37 -7.67
CA GLN A 76 32.79 1.43 -7.63
C GLN A 76 32.21 0.40 -6.64
N ILE A 77 31.12 0.79 -5.98
CA ILE A 77 30.39 -0.07 -5.03
C ILE A 77 29.59 -1.10 -5.84
N MET A 78 30.14 -2.31 -5.99
CA MET A 78 29.50 -3.40 -6.74
C MET A 78 28.86 -4.46 -5.84
N THR A 79 29.13 -4.43 -4.54
CA THR A 79 28.65 -5.43 -3.58
C THR A 79 28.04 -4.78 -2.34
N LEU A 80 27.14 -5.53 -1.68
CA LEU A 80 26.54 -5.10 -0.41
C LEU A 80 27.58 -4.88 0.70
N ARG A 81 28.68 -5.64 0.67
CA ARG A 81 29.76 -5.49 1.65
C ARG A 81 30.50 -4.17 1.48
N GLN A 82 30.82 -3.80 0.24
CA GLN A 82 31.41 -2.49 -0.07
C GLN A 82 30.49 -1.33 0.33
N LEU A 83 29.18 -1.49 0.20
CA LEU A 83 28.22 -0.47 0.66
C LEU A 83 28.15 -0.35 2.19
N TYR A 84 28.40 -1.44 2.92
CA TYR A 84 28.41 -1.43 4.39
C TYR A 84 29.69 -0.81 4.94
N ASP A 85 30.81 -1.04 4.25
CA ASP A 85 32.15 -0.57 4.65
C ASP A 85 32.49 0.85 4.10
N SER A 86 31.65 1.44 3.23
CA SER A 86 31.85 2.76 2.60
C SER A 86 31.52 3.95 3.49
#